data_AF-A0A660L3P8-F1
#
_entry.id   AF-A0A660L3P8-F1
#
_cell.length_a   1.000
_cell.length_b   1.000
_cell.length_c   1.000
_cell.angle_alpha   90.00
_cell.angle_beta   90.00
_cell.angle_gamma   90.00
#
_symmetry.space_group_name_H-M   'P 1'
#
loop_
_entity.id
_entity.type
_entity.pdbx_description
1 polymer ?
#
loop_
_entity_poly.entity_id
_entity_poly.type
_entity_poly.pdbx_seq_one_letter_code
_entity_poly.pdbx_strand_id
1 'polypeptide(L)'
;MGRTLLVVVACVVAGAYWFGVYAIAARFVLHGPVTHESVTRSVYDEAPFGWLSLPECEFDREPWSCLVHDDSGGGAVYDVVRRPDSSCWDATLTANVSSEVEPPKTFSGCVPLWQWAIF
;
A
#
# COMPACT_ATOMS: atom_id res chain seq x y z
N MET A 1 11.84 -40.36 -23.15
CA MET A 1 12.41 -39.12 -22.60
C MET A 1 11.53 -37.88 -22.83
N GLY A 2 10.93 -37.67 -24.01
CA GLY A 2 10.13 -36.45 -24.29
C GLY A 2 8.89 -36.22 -23.40
N ARG A 3 8.10 -37.26 -23.10
CA ARG A 3 6.89 -37.10 -22.24
C ARG A 3 7.22 -36.74 -20.80
N THR A 4 8.26 -37.34 -20.22
CA THR A 4 8.67 -37.06 -18.83
C THR A 4 9.15 -35.62 -18.67
N LEU A 5 9.95 -35.12 -19.61
CA LEU A 5 10.43 -33.73 -19.60
C LEU A 5 9.25 -32.74 -19.71
N LEU A 6 8.30 -32.98 -20.62
CA LEU A 6 7.12 -32.13 -20.77
C LEU A 6 6.27 -32.07 -19.50
N VAL A 7 6.06 -33.20 -18.82
CA VAL A 7 5.31 -33.24 -17.56
C VAL A 7 6.02 -32.44 -16.47
N VAL A 8 7.34 -32.60 -16.33
CA VAL A 8 8.12 -31.84 -15.34
C VAL A 8 8.02 -30.33 -15.61
N VAL A 9 8.19 -29.90 -16.85
CA VAL A 9 8.08 -28.48 -17.22
C VAL A 9 6.68 -27.95 -16.92
N ALA A 10 5.63 -28.69 -17.29
CA ALA A 10 4.25 -28.29 -17.01
C ALA A 10 3.99 -28.15 -15.51
N CYS A 11 4.50 -29.08 -14.69
CA CYS A 11 4.37 -29.01 -13.23
C CYS A 11 5.10 -27.79 -12.64
N VAL A 12 6.30 -27.47 -13.13
CA VAL A 12 7.06 -26.29 -12.66
C VAL A 12 6.32 -25.00 -12.99
N VAL A 13 5.82 -24.87 -14.24
CA VAL A 13 5.07 -23.68 -14.67
C VAL A 13 3.77 -23.54 -13.87
N ALA A 14 3.02 -24.63 -13.71
CA ALA A 14 1.79 -24.63 -12.91
C ALA A 14 2.07 -24.28 -11.44
N GLY A 15 3.13 -24.84 -10.85
CA GLY A 15 3.54 -24.55 -9.48
C GLY A 15 3.92 -23.08 -9.30
N ALA A 16 4.73 -22.53 -10.20
CA ALA A 16 5.12 -21.11 -10.17
C ALA A 16 3.91 -20.18 -10.33
N TYR A 17 2.97 -20.52 -11.23
CA TYR A 17 1.73 -19.77 -11.43
C TYR A 17 0.89 -19.73 -10.15
N TRP A 18 0.60 -20.90 -9.54
CA TRP A 18 -0.17 -20.95 -8.32
C TRP A 18 0.52 -20.24 -7.16
N PHE A 19 1.84 -20.38 -7.03
CA PHE A 19 2.61 -19.65 -6.03
C PHE A 19 2.46 -18.13 -6.20
N GLY A 20 2.56 -17.61 -7.43
CA GLY A 20 2.33 -16.20 -7.73
C GLY A 20 0.93 -15.73 -7.33
N VAL A 21 -0.11 -16.51 -7.65
CA VAL A 21 -1.50 -16.21 -7.25
C VAL A 21 -1.64 -16.17 -5.73
N TYR A 22 -1.09 -17.16 -5.01
CA TYR A 22 -1.15 -17.20 -3.55
C TYR A 22 -0.38 -16.05 -2.91
N ALA A 23 0.79 -15.67 -3.45
CA ALA A 23 1.56 -14.55 -2.94
C ALA A 23 0.80 -13.21 -3.09
N ILE A 24 0.14 -13.00 -4.23
CA ILE A 24 -0.69 -11.82 -4.46
C ILE A 24 -1.89 -11.83 -3.50
N ALA A 25 -2.61 -12.94 -3.37
CA ALA A 25 -3.74 -13.04 -2.46
C ALA A 25 -3.33 -12.82 -0.99
N ALA A 26 -2.20 -13.38 -0.58
CA ALA A 26 -1.65 -13.23 0.76
C ALA A 26 -1.35 -11.76 1.11
N ARG A 27 -0.96 -10.92 0.13
CA ARG A 27 -0.75 -9.48 0.33
C ARG A 27 -2.00 -8.76 0.84
N PHE A 28 -3.19 -9.18 0.38
CA PHE A 28 -4.46 -8.54 0.74
C PHE A 28 -5.10 -9.11 2.01
N VAL A 29 -4.64 -10.27 2.50
CA VAL A 29 -5.24 -10.97 3.64
C VAL A 29 -4.33 -10.95 4.86
N LEU A 30 -3.02 -11.02 4.67
CA LEU A 30 -2.03 -11.03 5.75
C LEU A 30 -1.64 -9.61 6.08
N HIS A 31 -2.07 -9.15 7.25
CA HIS A 31 -1.75 -7.82 7.74
C HIS A 31 -0.55 -7.81 8.68
N GLY A 32 0.22 -6.72 8.63
CA GLY A 32 1.42 -6.51 9.43
C GLY A 32 1.15 -5.78 10.75
N PRO A 33 2.19 -5.64 11.60
CA PRO A 33 2.13 -4.78 12.77
C PRO A 33 1.97 -3.31 12.36
N VAL A 34 1.21 -2.54 13.13
CA VAL A 34 0.98 -1.11 12.89
C VAL A 34 2.09 -0.30 13.57
N THR A 35 3.10 0.07 12.79
CA THR A 35 4.19 0.98 13.14
C THR A 35 4.15 2.24 12.27
N HIS A 36 4.82 3.33 12.69
CA HIS A 36 4.98 4.57 11.91
C HIS A 36 5.39 4.27 10.46
N GLU A 37 6.52 3.60 10.27
CA GLU A 37 7.04 3.25 8.95
C GLU A 37 6.02 2.45 8.11
N SER A 38 5.37 1.47 8.74
CA SER A 38 4.44 0.59 8.04
C SER A 38 3.17 1.31 7.58
N VAL A 39 2.66 2.25 8.39
CA VAL A 39 1.47 3.05 8.07
C VAL A 39 1.80 4.05 6.98
N THR A 40 2.85 4.84 7.15
CA THR A 40 3.37 5.76 6.14
C THR A 40 3.48 5.09 4.78
N ARG A 41 4.07 3.90 4.75
CA ARG A 41 4.22 3.13 3.53
C ARG A 41 2.91 2.58 2.98
N SER A 42 1.98 2.15 3.84
CA SER A 42 0.67 1.73 3.35
C SER A 42 -0.16 2.90 2.81
N VAL A 43 -0.07 4.08 3.42
CA VAL A 43 -0.71 5.31 2.92
C VAL A 43 -0.13 5.68 1.55
N TYR A 44 1.19 5.52 1.39
CA TYR A 44 1.87 5.66 0.10
C TYR A 44 1.26 4.72 -0.95
N ASP A 45 1.25 3.42 -0.65
CA ASP A 45 0.89 2.38 -1.63
C ASP A 45 -0.59 2.47 -2.05
N GLU A 46 -1.46 2.97 -1.18
CA GLU A 46 -2.91 3.03 -1.39
C GLU A 46 -3.42 4.42 -1.83
N ALA A 47 -2.57 5.45 -1.80
CA ALA A 47 -2.95 6.77 -2.29
C ALA A 47 -3.20 6.69 -3.82
N PRO A 48 -4.41 6.99 -4.31
CA PRO A 48 -4.75 6.79 -5.73
C PRO A 48 -4.26 7.94 -6.64
N PHE A 49 -3.43 8.85 -6.13
CA PHE A 49 -2.88 9.99 -6.85
C PHE A 49 -1.45 10.30 -6.40
N GLY A 50 -0.62 10.80 -7.31
CA GLY A 50 0.78 11.17 -7.05
C GLY A 50 1.77 10.00 -7.08
N TRP A 51 3.05 10.33 -6.90
CA TRP A 51 4.19 9.40 -6.75
C TRP A 51 5.02 9.96 -5.59
N LEU A 52 5.32 9.19 -4.52
CA LEU A 52 5.97 9.82 -3.37
C LEU A 52 7.49 9.78 -3.39
N SER A 53 8.04 10.90 -2.95
CA SER A 53 9.17 10.94 -2.02
C SER A 53 8.74 10.41 -0.65
N LEU A 54 9.35 9.32 -0.18
CA LEU A 54 9.23 8.84 1.21
C LEU A 54 10.01 9.79 2.17
N PRO A 55 9.56 10.03 3.41
CA PRO A 55 8.17 10.28 3.83
C PRO A 55 7.96 11.42 4.89
N GLU A 56 6.77 12.03 4.92
CA GLU A 56 6.37 13.07 5.91
C GLU A 56 4.98 12.80 6.52
N CYS A 57 4.84 11.73 7.31
CA CYS A 57 3.67 11.56 8.19
C CYS A 57 4.08 11.83 9.65
N GLU A 58 3.28 12.62 10.37
CA GLU A 58 3.45 12.97 11.78
C GLU A 58 2.57 12.07 12.68
N PHE A 59 3.21 11.37 13.64
CA PHE A 59 2.58 10.35 14.49
C PHE A 59 2.45 10.76 15.97
N ASP A 60 2.58 12.05 16.29
CA ASP A 60 2.60 12.53 17.68
C ASP A 60 1.30 12.24 18.45
N ARG A 61 0.17 12.18 17.74
CA ARG A 61 -1.16 11.81 18.27
C ARG A 61 -2.07 11.35 17.13
N GLU A 62 -3.04 10.48 17.43
CA GLU A 62 -4.12 10.20 16.48
C GLU A 62 -5.15 11.35 16.46
N PRO A 63 -5.74 11.70 15.29
CA PRO A 63 -5.42 11.18 13.95
C PRO A 63 -4.00 11.57 13.51
N TRP A 64 -3.31 10.65 12.84
CA TRP A 64 -1.99 10.92 12.27
C TRP A 64 -2.13 11.82 11.04
N SER A 65 -1.23 12.79 10.89
CA SER A 65 -1.25 13.70 9.73
C SER A 65 -0.27 13.20 8.67
N CYS A 66 -0.73 12.95 7.45
CA CYS A 66 0.08 12.44 6.35
C CYS A 66 0.01 13.36 5.13
N LEU A 67 1.17 13.79 4.61
CA LEU A 67 1.27 14.54 3.36
C LEU A 67 1.58 13.59 2.19
N VAL A 68 0.73 13.61 1.17
CA VAL A 68 0.93 12.89 -0.10
C VAL A 68 1.22 13.91 -1.21
N HIS A 69 2.41 13.84 -1.80
CA HIS A 69 2.82 14.74 -2.88
C HIS A 69 2.35 14.27 -4.26
N ASP A 70 2.11 15.23 -5.14
CA ASP A 70 1.91 15.00 -6.57
C ASP A 70 3.15 15.46 -7.38
N ASP A 71 3.14 15.15 -8.68
CA ASP A 71 4.23 15.50 -9.61
C ASP A 71 4.36 17.02 -9.89
N SER A 72 3.38 17.81 -9.45
CA SER A 72 3.32 19.26 -9.66
C SER A 72 4.01 20.06 -8.54
N GLY A 73 4.56 19.37 -7.53
CA GLY A 73 5.12 20.00 -6.34
C GLY A 73 4.06 20.40 -5.30
N GLY A 74 2.80 20.01 -5.53
CA GLY A 74 1.69 20.14 -4.59
C GLY A 74 1.48 18.87 -3.77
N GLY A 75 0.22 18.53 -3.51
CA GLY A 75 -0.16 17.36 -2.76
C GLY A 75 -1.46 17.49 -1.99
N ALA A 76 -1.66 16.60 -1.02
CA ALA A 76 -2.79 16.66 -0.11
C ALA A 76 -2.42 16.14 1.28
N VAL A 77 -3.00 16.78 2.31
CA VAL A 77 -2.83 16.41 3.71
C VAL A 77 -4.05 15.60 4.15
N TYR A 78 -3.79 14.46 4.77
CA TYR A 78 -4.79 13.53 5.27
C TYR A 78 -4.66 13.28 6.77
N ASP A 79 -5.80 13.30 7.44
CA ASP A 79 -5.96 12.73 8.78
C ASP A 79 -6.19 11.22 8.65
N VAL A 80 -5.26 10.43 9.16
CA VAL A 80 -5.27 8.96 9.12
C VAL A 80 -5.63 8.42 10.49
N VAL A 81 -6.70 7.63 10.54
CA VAL A 81 -7.20 6.99 11.76
C VAL A 81 -7.15 5.48 11.59
N ARG A 82 -6.53 4.81 12.56
CA ARG A 82 -6.52 3.35 12.62
C ARG A 82 -7.89 2.82 13.06
N ARG A 83 -8.36 1.76 12.40
CA ARG A 83 -9.56 1.04 12.85
C ARG A 83 -9.25 0.24 14.13
N PRO A 84 -10.17 0.20 15.11
CA PRO A 84 -9.99 -0.57 16.35
C PRO A 84 -9.64 -2.03 16.07
N ASP A 85 -8.65 -2.56 16.80
CA ASP A 85 -8.19 -3.96 16.74
C ASP A 85 -7.81 -4.46 15.33
N SER A 86 -7.50 -3.55 14.42
CA SER A 86 -7.17 -3.85 13.03
C SER A 86 -5.81 -3.26 12.63
N SER A 87 -5.26 -3.75 11.52
CA SER A 87 -4.12 -3.12 10.83
C SER A 87 -4.57 -2.22 9.69
N CYS A 88 -5.88 -1.99 9.56
CA CYS A 88 -6.47 -1.12 8.57
C CYS A 88 -6.71 0.27 9.12
N TRP A 89 -6.73 1.25 8.23
CA TRP A 89 -6.90 2.65 8.53
C TRP A 89 -7.81 3.33 7.50
N ASP A 90 -8.35 4.46 7.91
CA ASP A 90 -9.16 5.35 7.08
C ASP A 90 -8.48 6.72 7.05
N ALA A 91 -8.38 7.31 5.86
CA ALA A 91 -7.78 8.62 5.63
C ALA A 91 -8.86 9.61 5.17
N THR A 92 -8.87 10.80 5.76
CA THR A 92 -9.79 11.89 5.40
C THR A 92 -9.01 13.13 5.01
N LEU A 93 -9.35 13.72 3.86
CA LEU A 93 -8.68 14.90 3.32
C LEU A 93 -8.91 16.11 4.23
N THR A 94 -7.82 16.69 4.71
CA THR A 94 -7.82 17.88 5.56
C THR A 94 -7.45 19.12 4.76
N ALA A 95 -6.50 19.00 3.83
CA ALA A 95 -6.10 20.10 2.96
C ALA A 95 -5.72 19.60 1.56
N ASN A 96 -6.19 20.30 0.53
CA ASN A 96 -5.73 20.11 -0.84
C ASN A 96 -4.76 21.25 -1.19
N VAL A 97 -3.51 20.89 -1.49
CA VAL A 97 -2.45 21.81 -1.92
C VAL A 97 -1.98 21.51 -3.35
N SER A 98 -2.67 20.59 -4.04
CA SER A 98 -2.49 20.27 -5.46
C SER A 98 -3.20 21.29 -6.34
N SER A 99 -2.51 21.74 -7.39
CA SER A 99 -3.09 22.58 -8.44
C SER A 99 -3.48 21.82 -9.71
N GLU A 100 -3.04 20.57 -9.85
CA GLU A 100 -3.18 19.80 -11.09
C GLU A 100 -4.11 18.59 -10.96
N VAL A 101 -4.07 17.91 -9.82
CA VAL A 101 -4.82 16.68 -9.57
C VAL A 101 -5.76 16.88 -8.40
N GLU A 102 -7.06 16.62 -8.59
CA GLU A 102 -8.02 16.68 -7.48
C GLU A 102 -7.92 15.39 -6.64
N PRO A 103 -7.43 15.47 -5.39
CA PRO A 103 -7.21 14.30 -4.55
C PRO A 103 -8.55 13.76 -4.02
N PRO A 104 -8.65 12.44 -3.77
CA PRO A 104 -9.87 11.88 -3.19
C PRO A 104 -10.12 12.47 -1.79
N LYS A 105 -11.38 12.73 -1.46
CA LYS A 105 -11.76 13.22 -0.12
C LYS A 105 -11.50 12.19 0.98
N THR A 106 -11.59 10.92 0.64
CA THR A 106 -11.42 9.81 1.58
C THR A 106 -10.84 8.62 0.85
N PHE A 107 -9.99 7.85 1.53
CA PHE A 107 -9.54 6.54 1.07
C PHE A 107 -9.16 5.69 2.28
N SER A 108 -8.94 4.40 2.08
CA SER A 108 -8.66 3.46 3.16
C SER A 108 -7.69 2.40 2.69
N GLY A 109 -6.89 1.89 3.61
CA GLY A 109 -5.93 0.84 3.33
C GLY A 109 -5.69 -0.07 4.53
N CYS A 110 -4.86 -1.08 4.33
CA CYS A 110 -4.37 -1.94 5.39
C CYS A 110 -2.85 -2.03 5.32
N VAL A 111 -2.21 -2.12 6.48
CA VAL A 111 -0.76 -2.39 6.54
C VAL A 111 -0.54 -3.85 6.12
N PRO A 112 0.11 -4.11 4.96
CA PRO A 112 0.38 -5.47 4.55
C PRO A 112 1.50 -6.06 5.41
N LEU A 113 1.45 -7.37 5.68
CA LEU A 113 2.51 -8.07 6.42
C LEU A 113 3.85 -8.01 5.68
N TRP A 114 3.82 -7.96 4.36
CA TRP A 114 5.00 -7.96 3.49
C TRP A 114 5.05 -6.66 2.69
N GLN A 115 5.97 -5.79 3.05
CA GLN A 115 6.20 -4.51 2.38
C GLN A 115 7.41 -4.63 1.45
N TRP A 116 7.21 -5.16 0.23
CA TRP A 116 8.27 -5.31 -0.76
C TRP A 116 8.62 -3.96 -1.37
N ALA A 117 9.87 -3.52 -1.26
CA ALA A 117 10.33 -2.35 -1.98
C ALA A 117 10.81 -2.82 -3.35
N ILE A 118 9.98 -2.61 -4.37
CA ILE A 118 10.44 -2.69 -5.75
C ILE A 118 10.92 -1.27 -6.06
N PHE A 119 12.20 -1.01 -5.76
CA PHE A 119 12.89 0.22 -6.14
C PHE A 119 13.18 0.22 -7.65
#